data_AF-A0A434EW53-F1
#
_entry.id   AF-A0A434EW53-F1
#
_cell.length_a   1.000
_cell.length_b   1.000
_cell.length_c   1.000
_cell.angle_alpha   90.00
_cell.angle_beta   90.00
_cell.angle_gamma   90.00
#
_symmetry.space_group_name_H-M   'P 1'
#
loop_
_entity.id
_entity.type
_entity.pdbx_description
1 polymer ?
#
loop_
_entity_poly.entity_id
_entity_poly.type
_entity_poly.pdbx_seq_one_letter_code
_entity_poly.pdbx_strand_id
1 'polypeptide(L)'
;MSDVIGLVLQFFGMIFVGFLVARIARQPLEALGWMNIFIVYVALPALFFQLLAKTPFEQLTEWSFILGSLIATYGIFTLMFAWSVFVSRGGVAQATITALAAAYGNIGYMGPGLALLAFGEQAAVPV
;
A
#
# COMPACT_ATOMS: atom_id res chain seq x y z
N MET A 1 -19.77 -6.12 2.43
CA MET A 1 -18.99 -6.13 3.70
C MET A 1 -18.31 -7.48 3.94
N SER A 2 -18.96 -8.62 3.67
CA SER A 2 -18.34 -9.96 3.65
C SER A 2 -17.14 -10.04 2.71
N ASP A 3 -17.22 -9.41 1.55
CA ASP A 3 -16.18 -9.50 0.51
C ASP A 3 -14.91 -8.74 0.88
N VAL A 4 -15.07 -7.63 1.62
CA VAL A 4 -13.96 -6.87 2.20
C VAL A 4 -13.20 -7.72 3.22
N ILE A 5 -13.92 -8.43 4.09
CA ILE A 5 -13.31 -9.36 5.05
C ILE A 5 -12.62 -10.51 4.32
N GLY A 6 -13.22 -11.05 3.26
CA GLY A 6 -12.62 -12.09 2.42
C GLY A 6 -11.30 -11.65 1.79
N LEU A 7 -11.26 -10.45 1.20
CA LEU A 7 -10.06 -9.89 0.56
C LEU A 7 -8.94 -9.66 1.58
N VAL A 8 -9.27 -9.03 2.72
CA VAL A 8 -8.33 -8.77 3.82
C VAL A 8 -7.78 -10.10 4.36
N LEU A 9 -8.65 -11.08 4.61
CA LEU A 9 -8.26 -12.37 5.17
C LEU A 9 -7.35 -13.16 4.22
N GLN A 10 -7.55 -13.07 2.91
CA GLN A 10 -6.66 -13.71 1.94
C GLN A 10 -5.25 -13.09 1.95
N PHE A 11 -5.15 -11.76 1.97
CA PHE A 11 -3.86 -11.06 2.00
C PHE A 11 -3.10 -11.33 3.30
N PHE A 12 -3.74 -11.06 4.44
CA PHE A 12 -3.12 -11.27 5.75
C PHE A 12 -2.90 -12.76 6.04
N GLY A 13 -3.78 -13.63 5.53
CA GLY A 13 -3.62 -15.08 5.60
C GLY A 13 -2.36 -15.57 4.88
N MET A 14 -2.10 -15.10 3.65
CA MET A 14 -0.86 -15.45 2.95
C MET A 14 0.39 -14.94 3.68
N ILE A 15 0.36 -13.71 4.21
CA ILE A 15 1.46 -13.17 5.03
C ILE A 15 1.69 -14.05 6.26
N PHE A 16 0.62 -14.45 6.94
CA PHE A 16 0.69 -15.30 8.12
C PHE A 16 1.24 -16.69 7.82
N VAL A 17 0.83 -17.31 6.71
CA VAL A 17 1.38 -18.58 6.25
C VAL A 17 2.88 -18.43 5.95
N GLY A 18 3.28 -17.37 5.23
CA GLY A 18 4.69 -17.06 4.97
C GLY A 18 5.50 -16.91 6.26
N PHE A 19 4.94 -16.24 7.27
CA PHE A 19 5.55 -16.12 8.60
C PHE A 19 5.71 -17.48 9.30
N LEU A 20 4.68 -18.33 9.29
CA LEU A 20 4.76 -19.68 9.88
C LEU A 20 5.81 -20.54 9.19
N VAL A 21 5.83 -20.54 7.85
CA VAL A 21 6.82 -21.27 7.06
C VAL A 21 8.23 -20.78 7.38
N ALA A 22 8.46 -19.46 7.41
CA ALA A 22 9.75 -18.89 7.80
C ALA A 22 10.17 -19.28 9.22
N ARG A 23 9.21 -19.29 10.17
CA ARG A 23 9.45 -19.67 11.57
C ARG A 23 9.83 -21.14 11.73
N ILE A 24 9.21 -22.03 10.96
CA ILE A 24 9.46 -23.48 10.97
C ILE A 24 10.77 -23.80 10.25
N ALA A 25 10.98 -23.22 9.06
CA ALA A 25 12.15 -23.49 8.24
C ALA A 25 13.46 -22.93 8.82
N ARG A 26 13.38 -21.92 9.72
CA ARG A 26 14.52 -21.29 10.42
C ARG A 26 15.67 -20.92 9.47
N GLN A 27 15.34 -20.46 8.27
CA GLN A 27 16.33 -20.08 7.27
C GLN A 27 17.08 -18.82 7.72
N PRO A 28 18.41 -18.74 7.47
CA PRO A 28 19.17 -17.52 7.73
C PRO A 28 18.63 -16.36 6.87
N LEU A 29 18.66 -15.15 7.42
CA LEU A 29 18.18 -13.92 6.74
C LEU A 29 18.86 -13.72 5.37
N GLU A 30 20.11 -14.17 5.23
CA GLU A 30 20.89 -14.11 4.00
C GLU A 30 20.25 -14.94 2.87
N ALA A 31 19.58 -16.05 3.18
CA ALA A 31 18.87 -16.86 2.18
C ALA A 31 17.64 -16.12 1.59
N LEU A 32 17.10 -15.12 2.31
CA LEU A 32 16.00 -14.28 1.83
C LEU A 32 16.49 -13.02 1.10
N GLY A 33 17.78 -12.69 1.20
CA GLY A 33 18.35 -11.50 0.57
C GLY A 33 18.16 -11.48 -0.95
N TRP A 34 18.43 -12.61 -1.61
CA TRP A 34 18.20 -12.74 -3.05
C TRP A 34 16.74 -12.62 -3.45
N MET A 35 15.83 -13.11 -2.61
CA MET A 35 14.40 -13.00 -2.85
C MET A 35 13.94 -11.54 -2.77
N ASN A 36 14.50 -10.76 -1.84
CA ASN A 36 14.26 -9.32 -1.77
C ASN A 36 14.74 -8.60 -3.04
N ILE A 37 15.97 -8.89 -3.49
CA ILE A 37 16.50 -8.31 -4.73
C ILE A 37 15.61 -8.64 -5.93
N PHE A 38 15.22 -9.91 -6.08
CA PHE A 38 14.31 -10.33 -7.13
C PHE A 38 12.96 -9.59 -7.08
N ILE A 39 12.35 -9.49 -5.89
CA ILE A 39 11.07 -8.81 -5.71
C ILE A 39 11.20 -7.32 -6.07
N VAL A 40 12.20 -6.64 -5.54
CA VAL A 40 12.36 -5.19 -5.65
C VAL A 40 12.79 -4.76 -7.05
N TYR A 41 13.73 -5.49 -7.66
CA TYR A 41 14.34 -5.06 -8.93
C TYR A 41 13.79 -5.75 -10.17
N VAL A 42 13.07 -6.88 -10.03
CA VAL A 42 12.54 -7.62 -11.18
C VAL A 42 11.03 -7.68 -11.15
N ALA A 43 10.44 -8.22 -10.07
CA ALA A 43 9.00 -8.45 -10.00
C ALA A 43 8.20 -7.14 -9.92
N LEU A 44 8.62 -6.20 -9.06
CA LEU A 44 7.94 -4.90 -8.91
C LEU A 44 7.96 -4.06 -10.20
N PRO A 45 9.10 -3.86 -10.88
CA PRO A 45 9.12 -3.14 -12.16
C PRO A 45 8.26 -3.81 -13.24
N ALA A 46 8.29 -5.14 -13.33
CA ALA A 46 7.45 -5.88 -14.27
C ALA A 46 5.95 -5.70 -13.97
N LEU A 47 5.57 -5.71 -12.68
CA LEU A 47 4.20 -5.44 -12.25
C LEU A 47 3.77 -4.02 -12.63
N PHE A 48 4.59 -3.00 -12.33
CA PHE A 48 4.28 -1.62 -12.71
C PHE A 48 4.17 -1.44 -14.22
N PHE A 49 5.08 -2.05 -14.99
CA PHE A 49 5.00 -2.03 -16.45
C PHE A 49 3.71 -2.67 -16.95
N GLN A 50 3.33 -3.83 -16.41
CA GLN A 50 2.10 -4.52 -16.80
C GLN A 50 0.84 -3.72 -16.44
N LEU A 51 0.83 -3.06 -15.28
CA LEU A 51 -0.27 -2.19 -14.87
C LEU A 51 -0.36 -0.99 -15.82
N LEU A 52 0.73 -0.25 -16.02
CA LEU A 52 0.79 0.91 -16.90
C LEU A 52 0.45 0.58 -18.36
N ALA A 53 0.86 -0.59 -18.85
CA ALA A 53 0.56 -1.03 -20.22
C ALA A 53 -0.92 -1.35 -20.45
N LYS A 54 -1.68 -1.64 -19.40
CA LYS A 54 -3.12 -1.94 -19.47
C LYS A 54 -4.00 -0.73 -19.15
N THR A 55 -3.45 0.31 -18.52
CA THR A 55 -4.22 1.52 -18.18
C THR A 55 -4.32 2.44 -19.40
N PRO A 56 -5.52 2.75 -19.91
CA PRO A 56 -5.69 3.71 -20.99
C PRO A 56 -5.25 5.11 -20.55
N PHE A 57 -4.44 5.78 -21.38
CA PHE A 57 -3.86 7.09 -21.07
C PHE A 57 -4.92 8.17 -20.79
N GLU A 58 -6.13 8.04 -21.34
CA GLU A 58 -7.22 8.98 -21.07
C GLU A 58 -7.69 8.96 -19.61
N GLN A 59 -7.57 7.83 -18.90
CA GLN A 59 -8.00 7.69 -17.49
C GLN A 59 -6.92 8.09 -16.48
N LEU A 60 -5.65 8.15 -16.91
CA LEU A 60 -4.54 8.64 -16.08
C LEU A 60 -4.61 10.14 -15.79
N THR A 61 -5.42 10.88 -16.57
CA THR A 61 -5.48 12.35 -16.54
C THR A 61 -6.77 12.87 -15.90
N GLU A 62 -7.39 12.08 -15.03
CA GLU A 62 -8.50 12.54 -14.19
C GLU A 62 -7.97 13.42 -13.06
N TRP A 63 -7.84 14.72 -13.35
CA TRP A 63 -7.33 15.73 -12.41
C TRP A 63 -8.05 15.72 -11.06
N SER A 64 -9.35 15.42 -11.06
CA SER A 64 -10.14 15.29 -9.83
C SER A 64 -9.67 14.15 -8.95
N PHE A 65 -9.29 13.00 -9.53
CA PHE A 65 -8.74 11.88 -8.78
C PHE A 65 -7.33 12.18 -8.28
N ILE A 66 -6.47 12.75 -9.13
CA ILE A 66 -5.10 13.12 -8.75
C ILE A 66 -5.12 14.09 -7.57
N LEU A 67 -5.89 15.17 -7.68
CA LEU A 67 -5.98 16.19 -6.64
C LEU A 67 -6.69 15.65 -5.38
N GLY A 68 -7.74 14.84 -5.55
CA GLY A 68 -8.44 14.20 -4.44
C GLY A 68 -7.51 13.28 -3.64
N SER A 69 -6.79 12.39 -4.33
CA SER A 69 -5.83 11.47 -3.72
C SER A 69 -4.65 12.21 -3.08
N LEU A 70 -4.14 13.27 -3.74
CA LEU A 70 -3.06 14.10 -3.19
C LEU A 70 -3.50 14.83 -1.91
N ILE A 71 -4.65 15.50 -1.94
CA ILE A 71 -5.18 16.25 -0.79
C ILE A 71 -5.53 15.31 0.35
N ALA A 72 -6.14 14.15 0.08
CA ALA A 72 -6.47 13.17 1.10
C ALA A 72 -5.20 12.62 1.77
N THR A 73 -4.22 12.18 0.96
CA THR A 73 -2.96 11.64 1.47
C THR A 73 -2.19 12.69 2.27
N TYR A 74 -2.08 13.91 1.74
CA TYR A 74 -1.40 15.01 2.41
C TYR A 74 -2.13 15.48 3.67
N GLY A 75 -3.46 15.44 3.66
CA GLY A 75 -4.31 15.75 4.80
C GLY A 75 -4.07 14.76 5.95
N ILE A 76 -4.09 13.45 5.67
CA ILE A 76 -3.78 12.41 6.65
C ILE A 76 -2.35 12.56 7.17
N PHE A 77 -1.38 12.78 6.28
CA PHE A 77 0.01 13.00 6.66
C PHE A 77 0.14 14.17 7.63
N THR A 78 -0.44 15.33 7.29
CA THR A 78 -0.36 16.55 8.09
C THR A 78 -1.03 16.38 9.45
N LEU A 79 -2.22 15.76 9.48
CA LEU A 79 -2.93 15.46 10.74
C LEU A 79 -2.11 14.56 11.66
N MET A 80 -1.57 13.47 11.12
CA MET A 80 -0.79 12.50 11.89
C MET A 80 0.58 13.06 12.31
N PHE A 81 1.18 13.90 11.46
CA PHE A 81 2.40 14.62 11.78
C PHE A 81 2.18 15.59 12.93
N ALA A 82 1.15 16.46 12.84
CA ALA A 82 0.82 17.43 13.88
C ALA A 82 0.48 16.74 15.21
N TRP A 83 -0.31 15.67 15.16
CA TRP A 83 -0.61 14.82 16.32
C TRP A 83 0.67 14.24 16.92
N SER A 84 1.54 13.64 16.10
CA SER A 84 2.76 13.01 16.59
C SER A 84 3.77 14.03 17.11
N VAL A 85 3.84 15.25 16.56
CA VAL A 85 4.67 16.34 17.10
C VAL A 85 4.15 16.78 18.46
N PHE A 86 2.83 16.91 18.61
CA PHE A 86 2.18 17.29 19.88
C PHE A 86 2.44 16.26 20.97
N VAL A 87 2.28 14.96 20.66
CA VAL A 87 2.50 13.87 21.60
C VAL A 87 3.99 13.67 21.94
N SER A 88 4.88 13.81 20.95
CA SER A 88 6.34 13.64 21.15
C SER A 88 7.04 14.90 21.70
N ARG A 89 6.30 15.98 21.98
CA ARG A 89 6.83 17.27 22.46
C ARG A 89 7.91 17.87 21.55
N GLY A 90 7.72 17.82 20.24
CA GLY A 90 8.64 18.42 19.26
C GLY A 90 9.60 17.44 18.59
N GLY A 91 9.42 16.13 18.76
CA GLY A 91 10.22 15.10 18.07
C GLY A 91 9.89 14.98 16.58
N VAL A 92 10.43 15.89 15.75
CA VAL A 92 10.14 15.94 14.30
C VAL A 92 10.47 14.63 13.59
N ALA A 93 11.61 14.00 13.88
CA ALA A 93 12.02 12.75 13.21
C ALA A 93 11.03 11.60 13.47
N GLN A 94 10.61 11.41 14.73
CA GLN A 94 9.62 10.40 15.09
C GLN A 94 8.24 10.70 14.49
N ALA A 95 7.87 11.99 14.47
CA ALA A 95 6.62 12.44 13.88
C ALA A 95 6.57 12.20 12.36
N THR A 96 7.66 12.43 11.64
CA THR A 96 7.75 12.15 10.20
C THR A 96 7.57 10.66 9.92
N ILE A 97 8.21 9.77 10.70
CA ILE A 97 8.06 8.32 10.51
C ILE A 97 6.62 7.88 10.75
N THR A 98 6.00 8.38 11.83
CA THR A 98 4.61 8.04 12.18
C THR A 98 3.62 8.54 11.14
N ALA A 99 3.79 9.79 10.68
CA ALA A 99 2.96 10.39 9.64
C ALA A 99 3.10 9.68 8.31
N LEU A 100 4.32 9.30 7.92
CA LEU A 100 4.58 8.55 6.70
C LEU A 100 3.92 7.17 6.76
N ALA A 101 4.07 6.45 7.87
CA ALA A 101 3.45 5.14 8.07
C ALA A 101 1.91 5.21 8.03
N ALA A 102 1.32 6.32 8.50
CA ALA A 102 -0.13 6.51 8.48
C ALA A 102 -0.69 6.93 7.11
N ALA A 103 0.05 7.75 6.36
CA ALA A 103 -0.35 8.22 5.04
C ALA A 103 -0.03 7.20 3.92
N TYR A 104 1.00 6.37 4.11
CA TYR A 104 1.41 5.35 3.16
C TYR A 104 0.66 4.04 3.42
N GLY A 105 -0.64 4.04 3.11
CA GLY A 105 -1.46 2.84 3.12
C GLY A 105 -1.05 1.82 2.06
N ASN A 106 -1.58 0.60 2.16
CA ASN A 106 -1.28 -0.49 1.23
C ASN A 106 -2.05 -0.36 -0.10
N ILE A 107 -1.92 0.81 -0.74
CA ILE A 107 -2.72 1.25 -1.88
C ILE A 107 -2.44 0.36 -3.10
N GLY A 108 -1.18 -0.02 -3.33
CA GLY A 108 -0.80 -0.82 -4.51
C GLY A 108 -1.36 -2.25 -4.55
N TYR A 109 -1.70 -2.85 -3.40
CA TYR A 109 -2.16 -4.24 -3.34
C TYR A 109 -3.61 -4.40 -2.88
N MET A 110 -4.07 -3.57 -1.93
CA MET A 110 -5.43 -3.66 -1.40
C MET A 110 -6.33 -2.52 -1.87
N GLY A 111 -5.79 -1.40 -2.34
CA GLY A 111 -6.55 -0.22 -2.75
C GLY A 111 -7.57 -0.51 -3.86
N PRO A 112 -7.14 -0.96 -5.06
CA PRO A 112 -8.06 -1.29 -6.15
C PRO A 112 -9.08 -2.36 -5.79
N GLY A 113 -8.64 -3.43 -5.10
CA GLY A 113 -9.52 -4.52 -4.70
C GLY A 113 -10.60 -4.09 -3.71
N LEU A 114 -10.26 -3.25 -2.74
CA LEU A 114 -11.24 -2.71 -1.78
C LEU A 114 -12.16 -1.67 -2.42
N ALA A 115 -11.64 -0.81 -3.31
CA ALA A 115 -12.43 0.19 -4.00
C ALA A 115 -13.48 -0.45 -4.92
N LEU A 116 -13.08 -1.46 -5.72
CA LEU A 116 -13.97 -2.26 -6.56
C LEU A 116 -15.07 -2.97 -5.75
N LEU A 117 -14.71 -3.57 -4.62
CA LEU A 117 -15.66 -4.30 -3.78
C LEU A 117 -16.61 -3.38 -3.01
N ALA A 118 -16.16 -2.19 -2.62
CA ALA A 118 -16.97 -1.25 -1.83
C ALA A 118 -17.87 -0.35 -2.69
N PHE A 119 -17.39 0.04 -3.88
CA PHE A 119 -18.02 1.05 -4.72
C PHE A 119 -18.41 0.54 -6.12
N GLY A 120 -18.14 -0.73 -6.44
CA GLY A 120 -18.48 -1.37 -7.71
C GLY A 120 -17.49 -1.07 -8.84
N GLU A 121 -17.81 -1.53 -10.06
CA GLU A 121 -16.94 -1.37 -11.26
C GLU A 121 -16.64 0.10 -11.59
N GLN A 122 -17.46 1.05 -11.13
CA GLN A 122 -17.20 2.49 -11.32
C GLN A 122 -16.02 3.01 -10.51
N ALA A 123 -15.58 2.30 -9.47
CA ALA A 123 -14.37 2.62 -8.70
C ALA A 123 -13.11 1.90 -9.22
N ALA A 124 -13.22 1.17 -10.34
CA ALA A 124 -12.09 0.61 -11.06
C ALA A 124 -11.23 1.69 -11.73
N VAL A 125 -11.79 2.90 -11.89
CA VAL A 125 -11.22 3.98 -12.68
C VAL A 125 -11.36 5.32 -11.95
N PRO A 126 -10.31 6.14 -11.86
CA PRO A 126 -8.90 5.77 -11.87
C PRO A 126 -8.50 5.29 -10.47
N VAL A 127 -7.72 4.23 -10.36
CA VAL A 127 -7.01 3.88 -9.12
C VAL A 127 -5.54 4.24 -9.27
#